data_AF-A0A3M1LUQ3-F1
#
_entry.id   AF-A0A3M1LUQ3-F1
#
_cell.length_a   1.000
_cell.length_b   1.000
_cell.length_c   1.000
_cell.angle_alpha   90.00
_cell.angle_beta   90.00
_cell.angle_gamma   90.00
#
_symmetry.space_group_name_H-M   'P 1'
#
loop_
_entity.id
_entity.type
_entity.pdbx_description
1 polymer ?
#
loop_
_entity_poly.entity_id
_entity_poly.type
_entity_poly.pdbx_seq_one_letter_code
_entity_poly.pdbx_strand_id
1 'polypeptide(L)'
;AARLNVTEPGPGCIHFSARLDAAFFAQLTAERVQTKWSNGRPVRQWVPRRPGARNEALDCYVYASAALQGLYSGGLRLADMVDRLDRVGAVAPLQGALLRSSWVGGRR
;
A
#
# COMPACT_ATOMS: atom_id res chain seq x y z
N ALA A 1 -3.41 6.26 4.67
CA ALA A 1 -2.33 5.29 4.47
C ALA A 1 -2.19 4.32 5.65
N ALA A 2 -3.26 3.66 6.10
CA ALA A 2 -3.18 2.78 7.29
C ALA A 2 -2.42 1.47 7.01
N ARG A 3 -2.48 0.95 5.77
CA ARG A 3 -1.85 -0.33 5.40
C ARG A 3 -0.36 -0.24 5.07
N LEU A 4 0.15 0.93 4.71
CA LEU A 4 1.60 1.13 4.44
C LEU A 4 2.46 0.95 5.71
N ASN A 5 1.86 1.03 6.89
CA ASN A 5 2.54 0.82 8.16
C ASN A 5 2.58 -0.66 8.60
N VAL A 6 1.96 -1.57 7.83
CA VAL A 6 1.98 -3.01 8.11
C VAL A 6 3.27 -3.58 7.54
N THR A 7 4.24 -3.85 8.41
CA THR A 7 5.57 -4.35 8.02
C THR A 7 5.72 -5.86 8.16
N GLU A 8 4.89 -6.48 8.98
CA GLU A 8 4.92 -7.94 9.16
C GLU A 8 4.21 -8.62 7.98
N PRO A 9 4.83 -9.65 7.36
CA PRO A 9 4.20 -10.40 6.29
C PRO A 9 2.86 -11.01 6.73
N GLY A 10 1.83 -10.83 5.92
CA GLY A 10 0.49 -11.35 6.21
C GLY A 10 -0.63 -10.58 5.53
N PRO A 11 -1.90 -10.89 5.87
CA PRO A 11 -3.06 -10.25 5.27
C PRO A 11 -3.02 -8.74 5.37
N GLY A 12 -3.04 -8.06 4.22
CA GLY A 12 -3.02 -6.59 4.17
C GLY A 12 -1.65 -5.94 4.23
N CYS A 13 -0.56 -6.73 4.32
CA CYS A 13 0.80 -6.27 4.03
C CYS A 13 0.92 -5.95 2.53
N ILE A 14 1.61 -4.85 2.21
CA ILE A 14 1.84 -4.43 0.82
C ILE A 14 3.27 -4.77 0.46
N HIS A 15 3.46 -5.54 -0.61
CA HIS A 15 4.77 -5.95 -1.08
C HIS A 15 5.26 -5.00 -2.16
N PHE A 16 6.52 -4.59 -2.05
CA PHE A 16 7.20 -3.72 -3.01
C PHE A 16 8.36 -4.47 -3.66
N SER A 17 8.60 -4.20 -4.95
CA SER A 17 9.80 -4.69 -5.61
C SER A 17 11.04 -4.02 -5.03
N ALA A 18 12.12 -4.79 -4.82
CA ALA A 18 13.39 -4.26 -4.35
C ALA A 18 14.07 -3.29 -5.34
N ARG A 19 13.54 -3.16 -6.56
CA ARG A 19 14.04 -2.25 -7.60
C ARG A 19 13.44 -0.85 -7.54
N LEU A 20 12.43 -0.62 -6.68
CA LEU A 20 11.80 0.69 -6.54
C LEU A 20 12.71 1.64 -5.76
N ASP A 21 12.81 2.88 -6.24
CA ASP A 21 13.66 3.90 -5.67
C ASP A 21 12.92 4.80 -4.66
N ALA A 22 13.67 5.68 -4.00
CA ALA A 22 13.10 6.63 -3.03
C ALA A 22 12.09 7.60 -3.68
N ALA A 23 12.24 7.91 -4.97
CA ALA A 23 11.33 8.81 -5.67
C ALA A 23 9.93 8.20 -5.78
N PHE A 24 9.82 6.90 -6.06
CA PHE A 24 8.55 6.18 -6.03
C PHE A 24 7.84 6.32 -4.67
N PHE A 25 8.55 6.08 -3.57
CA PHE A 25 7.97 6.18 -2.23
C PHE A 25 7.61 7.61 -1.82
N ALA A 26 8.35 8.61 -2.31
CA ALA A 26 8.01 10.02 -2.14
C ALA A 26 6.69 10.36 -2.84
N GLN A 27 6.47 9.86 -4.06
CA GLN A 27 5.21 10.04 -4.78
C GLN A 27 4.05 9.26 -4.13
N LEU A 28 4.30 8.01 -3.70
CA LEU A 28 3.30 7.16 -3.04
C LEU A 28 2.77 7.79 -1.74
N THR A 29 3.56 8.65 -1.10
CA THR A 29 3.22 9.34 0.14
C THR A 29 3.03 10.86 -0.04
N ALA A 30 2.83 11.32 -1.28
CA ALA A 30 2.80 12.73 -1.65
C ALA A 30 1.70 13.54 -0.95
N GLU A 31 0.63 12.89 -0.49
CA GLU A 31 -0.49 13.53 0.19
C GLU A 31 -0.55 13.23 1.69
N ARG A 32 -1.24 14.11 2.42
CA ARG A 32 -1.64 13.88 3.81
C ARG A 32 -3.08 14.30 4.04
N VAL A 33 -3.72 13.68 5.04
CA VAL A 33 -5.03 14.12 5.52
C VAL A 33 -4.84 15.28 6.47
N GLN A 34 -5.59 16.35 6.25
CA GLN A 34 -5.76 17.47 7.17
C GLN A 34 -7.24 17.63 7.52
N THR A 35 -7.53 18.03 8.75
CA THR A 35 -8.89 18.42 9.14
C THR A 35 -9.08 19.91 8.87
N LYS A 36 -10.02 20.25 7.98
CA LYS A 36 -10.45 21.62 7.68
C LYS A 36 -11.85 21.84 8.26
N TRP A 37 -12.09 23.00 8.87
CA TRP A 37 -13.41 23.36 9.34
C TRP A 37 -14.19 24.05 8.22
N SER A 38 -15.41 23.57 7.96
CA SER A 38 -16.33 24.16 6.99
C SER A 38 -17.73 24.20 7.62
N ASN A 39 -18.34 25.39 7.69
CA ASN A 39 -19.67 25.60 8.29
C ASN A 39 -19.78 25.01 9.71
N GLY A 40 -18.76 25.21 10.55
CA GLY A 40 -18.74 24.69 11.92
C GLY A 40 -18.55 23.17 12.05
N ARG A 41 -18.31 22.44 10.95
CA ARG A 41 -18.05 20.99 10.97
C ARG A 41 -16.61 20.66 10.55
N PRO A 42 -15.93 19.72 11.22
CA PRO A 42 -14.64 19.22 10.76
C PRO A 42 -14.82 18.31 9.53
N VAL A 43 -14.09 18.61 8.47
CA VAL A 43 -14.05 17.87 7.20
C VAL A 43 -12.63 17.37 6.98
N ARG A 44 -12.49 16.09 6.61
CA ARG A 44 -11.19 15.52 6.24
C ARG A 44 -10.91 15.89 4.79
N GLN A 45 -9.80 16.58 4.56
CA GLN A 45 -9.31 16.96 3.24
C GLN A 45 -7.94 16.34 3.01
N TRP A 46 -7.73 15.76 1.83
CA TRP A 46 -6.41 15.35 1.38
C TRP A 46 -5.72 16.54 0.72
N VAL A 47 -4.49 16.82 1.14
CA VAL A 47 -3.69 17.93 0.62
C VAL A 47 -2.29 17.44 0.25
N PRO A 48 -1.70 17.96 -0.83
CA PRO A 48 -0.29 17.70 -1.13
C PRO A 48 0.61 18.12 0.02
N ARG A 49 1.65 17.31 0.30
CA ARG A 49 2.66 17.64 1.32
C ARG A 49 3.56 18.79 0.89
N ARG A 50 3.79 18.92 -0.42
CA ARG A 50 4.56 20.00 -1.04
C ARG A 50 3.82 20.49 -2.28
N PRO A 51 3.80 21.81 -2.55
CA PRO A 51 3.26 22.34 -3.80
C PRO A 51 3.99 21.72 -5.00
N GLY A 52 3.23 21.30 -6.03
CA GLY A 52 3.80 20.69 -7.24
C GLY A 52 4.41 19.30 -7.04
N ALA A 53 4.16 18.63 -5.92
CA ALA A 53 4.60 17.26 -5.72
C ALA A 53 3.93 16.32 -6.72
N ARG A 54 4.74 15.53 -7.41
CA ARG A 54 4.31 14.39 -8.23
C ARG A 54 3.63 13.34 -7.34
N ASN A 55 2.50 12.80 -7.77
CA ASN A 55 1.66 11.87 -7.01
C ASN A 55 1.18 10.67 -7.85
N GLU A 56 1.75 10.45 -9.04
CA GLU A 56 1.29 9.42 -9.98
C GLU A 56 1.34 8.01 -9.36
N ALA A 57 2.36 7.72 -8.54
CA ALA A 57 2.45 6.46 -7.81
C ALA A 57 1.32 6.26 -6.80
N LEU A 58 0.88 7.33 -6.12
CA LEU A 58 -0.26 7.29 -5.21
C LEU A 58 -1.55 7.06 -5.98
N ASP A 59 -1.75 7.78 -7.09
CA ASP A 59 -2.96 7.65 -7.93
C ASP A 59 -3.10 6.23 -8.49
N CYS A 60 -2.02 5.66 -9.03
CA CYS A 60 -2.00 4.26 -9.47
C CYS A 60 -2.34 3.29 -8.34
N TYR A 61 -1.77 3.49 -7.16
CA TYR A 61 -2.06 2.65 -5.99
C TYR A 61 -3.53 2.74 -5.57
N VAL A 62 -4.10 3.94 -5.57
CA VAL A 62 -5.52 4.18 -5.24
C VAL A 62 -6.43 3.51 -6.26
N TYR A 63 -6.16 3.66 -7.56
CA TYR A 63 -6.96 3.02 -8.60
C TYR A 63 -6.86 1.50 -8.56
N ALA A 64 -5.67 0.93 -8.38
CA ALA A 64 -5.50 -0.51 -8.23
C ALA A 64 -6.27 -1.03 -6.99
N SER A 65 -6.21 -0.28 -5.88
CA SER A 65 -6.96 -0.62 -4.66
C SER A 65 -8.47 -0.57 -4.88
N ALA A 66 -8.97 0.47 -5.56
CA ALA A 66 -10.38 0.61 -5.88
C ALA A 66 -10.87 -0.52 -6.80
N ALA A 67 -10.09 -0.86 -7.83
CA ALA A 67 -10.39 -1.98 -8.73
C ALA A 67 -10.46 -3.31 -7.97
N LEU A 68 -9.51 -3.57 -7.06
CA LEU A 68 -9.53 -4.76 -6.21
C LEU A 68 -10.79 -4.81 -5.32
N GLN A 69 -11.19 -3.68 -4.71
CA GLN A 69 -12.43 -3.62 -3.93
C GLN A 69 -13.69 -3.82 -4.79
N GLY A 70 -13.66 -3.34 -6.03
CA GLY A 70 -14.69 -3.62 -7.02
C GLY A 70 -14.82 -5.12 -7.29
N LEU A 71 -13.70 -5.80 -7.52
CA LEU A 71 -13.68 -7.26 -7.72
C LEU A 71 -14.20 -8.02 -6.48
N TYR A 72 -13.83 -7.60 -5.27
CA TYR A 72 -14.36 -8.19 -4.04
C TYR A 72 -15.87 -8.02 -3.90
N SER A 73 -16.37 -6.82 -4.21
CA SER A 73 -17.81 -6.55 -4.23
C SER A 73 -18.51 -7.40 -5.29
N GLY A 74 -17.84 -7.68 -6.40
CA GLY A 74 -18.28 -8.60 -7.46
C GLY A 74 -18.17 -10.09 -7.11
N GLY A 75 -17.72 -10.45 -5.90
CA GLY A 75 -17.67 -11.84 -5.44
C GLY A 75 -16.29 -12.50 -5.54
N LEU A 76 -15.24 -11.79 -5.96
CA LEU A 76 -13.88 -12.32 -5.91
C LEU A 76 -13.49 -12.66 -4.47
N ARG A 77 -12.91 -13.84 -4.27
CA ARG A 77 -12.33 -14.30 -3.00
C ARG A 77 -10.85 -14.61 -3.22
N LEU A 78 -9.96 -13.76 -2.68
CA LEU A 78 -8.52 -13.97 -2.84
C LEU A 78 -8.03 -15.25 -2.17
N ALA A 79 -8.60 -15.63 -1.02
CA ALA A 79 -8.22 -16.88 -0.33
C ALA A 79 -8.40 -18.09 -1.24
N ASP A 80 -9.56 -18.21 -1.88
CA ASP A 80 -9.86 -19.29 -2.83
C ASP A 80 -8.89 -19.29 -4.03
N MET A 81 -8.43 -18.11 -4.48
CA MET A 81 -7.45 -18.01 -5.56
C MET A 81 -6.05 -18.48 -5.11
N VAL A 82 -5.63 -18.11 -3.90
CA VAL A 82 -4.36 -18.58 -3.32
C VAL A 82 -4.38 -20.09 -3.16
N ASP A 83 -5.46 -20.64 -2.60
CA ASP A 83 -5.64 -22.09 -2.45
C ASP A 83 -5.55 -22.82 -3.81
N ARG A 84 -6.08 -22.21 -4.88
CA ARG A 84 -5.96 -22.75 -6.24
C ARG A 84 -4.52 -22.74 -6.74
N LEU A 85 -3.78 -21.65 -6.53
CA LEU A 85 -2.38 -21.54 -6.97
C LEU A 85 -1.48 -22.53 -6.22
N ASP A 86 -1.71 -22.73 -4.92
CA ASP A 86 -0.98 -23.71 -4.12
C ASP A 86 -1.23 -25.13 -4.61
N ARG A 87 -2.49 -25.47 -4.95
CA ARG A 87 -2.83 -26.79 -5.53
C ARG A 87 -2.16 -27.05 -6.88
N VAL A 88 -1.98 -26.00 -7.69
CA VAL A 88 -1.34 -26.10 -9.01
C VAL A 88 0.20 -26.03 -8.89
N GLY A 89 0.75 -25.81 -7.70
CA GLY A 89 2.19 -25.70 -7.48
C GLY A 89 2.81 -24.46 -8.15
N ALA A 90 2.00 -23.46 -8.46
CA ALA A 90 2.41 -22.27 -9.22
C ALA A 90 3.15 -21.24 -8.36
N VAL A 91 3.08 -21.36 -7.02
CA VAL A 91 3.76 -20.46 -6.09
C VAL A 91 5.08 -21.11 -5.66
N ALA A 92 6.18 -20.75 -6.33
CA ALA A 92 7.49 -21.05 -5.80
C ALA A 92 7.73 -20.21 -4.53
N PRO A 93 8.23 -20.78 -3.42
CA PRO A 93 8.58 -19.99 -2.26
C PRO A 93 9.63 -18.95 -2.66
N LEU A 94 9.45 -17.70 -2.21
CA LEU A 94 10.47 -16.67 -2.38
C LEU A 94 11.74 -17.13 -1.64
N GLN A 95 12.69 -17.71 -2.37
CA GLN A 95 14.01 -18.02 -1.84
C GLN A 95 14.80 -16.72 -1.70
N GLY A 96 14.82 -16.20 -0.47
CA GLY A 96 15.63 -15.04 -0.10
C GLY A 96 15.37 -14.66 1.35
N ALA A 97 16.46 -14.39 2.09
CA ALA A 97 16.35 -13.85 3.44
C ALA A 97 15.50 -12.57 3.40
N LEU A 98 14.44 -12.50 4.22
CA LEU A 98 13.75 -11.24 4.49
C LEU A 98 14.81 -10.24 4.96
N LEU A 99 15.25 -9.34 4.07
CA LEU A 99 16.16 -8.25 4.39
C LEU A 99 15.40 -7.29 5.31
N ARG A 100 15.46 -7.55 6.63
CA ARG A 100 14.99 -6.61 7.64
C ARG A 100 15.83 -5.34 7.49
N SER A 101 15.21 -4.26 7.04
CA SER A 101 15.92 -2.99 6.94
C SER A 101 16.38 -2.56 8.34
N SER A 102 17.66 -2.20 8.46
CA SER A 102 18.27 -1.71 9.71
C SER A 102 17.57 -0.46 10.27
N TRP A 103 16.73 0.17 9.47
CA TRP A 103 15.95 1.37 9.81
C TRP A 103 14.71 1.09 10.67
N VAL A 104 14.15 -0.12 10.63
CA VAL A 104 12.91 -0.47 11.36
C VAL A 104 13.19 -1.00 12.79
N GLY A 105 14.46 -1.28 13.12
CA GLY A 105 14.88 -1.86 14.40
C GLY A 105 15.66 -0.92 15.33
N GLY A 106 15.60 0.40 15.16
CA GLY A 106 16.33 1.32 16.00
C GLY A 106 15.75 1.42 17.42
N ARG A 107 16.39 0.80 18.41
CA ARG A 107 16.42 1.34 19.79
C ARG A 107 17.65 0.83 20.57
N ARG A 108 18.56 1.80 20.79
CA ARG A 108 19.52 2.01 21.89
C ARG A 108 20.59 0.96 22.15
#